data_AF-A0A7M3LY38-F1
#
_entry.id   AF-A0A7M3LY38-F1
#
_cell.length_a   1.000
_cell.length_b   1.000
_cell.length_c   1.000
_cell.angle_alpha   90.00
_cell.angle_beta   90.00
_cell.angle_gamma   90.00
#
_symmetry.space_group_name_H-M   'P 1'
#
loop_
_entity.id
_entity.type
_entity.pdbx_description
1 polymer ?
#
loop_
_entity_poly.entity_id
_entity_poly.type
_entity_poly.pdbx_seq_one_letter_code
_entity_poly.pdbx_strand_id
1 'polypeptide(L)'
;MRTPHRAAAAALIAAFAVAASEPPAAPTTPPPAPVIVPAAENRPRHASCDAWVHGSHATASCFNPYPRADRVQLHVECERWWDPDLASRPVDIAPAQHIRVSERCWKEIAEAWVSHLR
;
A
#
# COMPACT_ATOMS: atom_id res chain seq x y z
N MET A 1 -4.04 -98.05 22.79
CA MET A 1 -4.96 -98.58 23.81
C MET A 1 -5.93 -97.48 24.23
N ARG A 2 -7.22 -97.83 24.36
CA ARG A 2 -8.35 -97.08 24.98
C ARG A 2 -8.94 -95.88 24.21
N THR A 3 -10.01 -96.18 23.46
CA THR A 3 -11.22 -95.37 23.21
C THR A 3 -12.02 -95.18 24.52
N PRO A 4 -13.23 -94.59 24.52
CA PRO A 4 -13.78 -93.34 23.97
C PRO A 4 -14.43 -92.51 25.12
N HIS A 5 -15.17 -91.42 24.89
CA HIS A 5 -16.52 -91.19 25.48
C HIS A 5 -17.16 -89.88 25.00
N ARG A 6 -18.48 -89.95 24.86
CA ARG A 6 -19.44 -89.03 24.24
C ARG A 6 -19.88 -87.90 25.19
N ALA A 7 -20.26 -86.74 24.65
CA ALA A 7 -21.41 -85.89 25.05
C ALA A 7 -21.34 -84.59 24.23
N ALA A 8 -22.24 -84.34 23.27
CA ALA A 8 -23.58 -83.76 23.43
C ALA A 8 -23.59 -82.21 23.62
N ALA A 9 -24.28 -81.56 22.67
CA ALA A 9 -25.03 -80.31 22.76
C ALA A 9 -24.32 -79.01 23.19
N ALA A 10 -24.39 -77.97 22.34
CA ALA A 10 -25.47 -76.98 22.38
C ALA A 10 -25.10 -75.80 21.45
N ALA A 11 -26.02 -75.46 20.56
CA ALA A 11 -25.95 -74.26 19.73
C ALA A 11 -26.32 -73.03 20.57
N LEU A 12 -25.49 -71.99 20.51
CA LEU A 12 -25.89 -70.62 20.85
C LEU A 12 -25.19 -69.66 19.88
N ILE A 13 -25.92 -69.22 18.86
CA ILE A 13 -25.53 -68.09 17.99
C ILE A 13 -25.99 -66.83 18.73
N ALA A 14 -25.05 -66.09 19.31
CA ALA A 14 -25.31 -64.76 19.86
C ALA A 14 -25.09 -63.72 18.74
N ALA A 15 -26.17 -63.16 18.19
CA ALA A 15 -26.11 -62.02 17.29
C ALA A 15 -25.92 -60.75 18.12
N PHE A 16 -24.72 -60.16 18.10
CA PHE A 16 -24.47 -58.83 18.64
C PHE A 16 -24.77 -57.78 17.57
N ALA A 17 -25.91 -57.12 17.69
CA ALA A 17 -26.18 -55.88 16.95
C ALA A 17 -25.44 -54.74 17.66
N VAL A 18 -24.33 -54.29 17.08
CA VAL A 18 -23.64 -53.07 17.53
C VAL A 18 -24.36 -51.88 16.90
N ALA A 19 -25.10 -51.13 17.73
CA ALA A 19 -25.61 -49.82 17.35
C ALA A 19 -24.46 -48.81 17.41
N ALA A 20 -24.00 -48.33 16.26
CA ALA A 20 -23.07 -47.22 16.18
C ALA A 20 -23.85 -45.91 16.43
N SER A 21 -23.52 -45.22 17.53
CA SER A 21 -23.95 -43.84 17.77
C SER A 21 -22.96 -42.89 17.10
N GLU A 22 -23.36 -42.26 16.00
CA GLU A 22 -22.61 -41.16 15.39
C GLU A 22 -22.68 -39.91 16.28
N PRO A 23 -21.53 -39.26 16.59
CA PRO A 23 -21.55 -37.98 17.27
C PRO A 23 -22.12 -36.90 16.34
N PRO A 24 -22.82 -35.88 16.89
CA PRO A 24 -23.33 -34.79 16.08
C PRO A 24 -22.16 -34.03 15.46
N ALA A 25 -22.23 -33.83 14.14
CA ALA A 25 -21.27 -33.04 13.39
C ALA A 25 -21.24 -31.60 13.93
N ALA A 26 -20.10 -31.17 14.45
CA ALA A 26 -19.88 -29.77 14.78
C ALA A 26 -19.90 -28.94 13.48
N PRO A 27 -20.57 -27.76 13.46
CA PRO A 27 -20.52 -26.89 12.29
C PRO A 27 -19.07 -26.47 12.06
N THR A 28 -18.48 -26.97 10.97
CA THR A 28 -17.16 -26.53 10.53
C THR A 28 -17.31 -25.15 9.93
N THR A 29 -17.06 -24.11 10.72
CA THR A 29 -16.92 -22.76 10.18
C THR A 29 -15.64 -22.73 9.36
N PRO A 30 -15.69 -22.48 8.04
CA PRO A 30 -14.48 -22.34 7.25
C PRO A 30 -13.65 -21.16 7.79
N PRO A 31 -12.31 -21.24 7.77
CA PRO A 31 -11.48 -20.10 8.15
C PRO A 31 -11.87 -18.90 7.28
N PRO A 32 -11.84 -17.67 7.84
CA PRO A 32 -12.12 -16.48 7.05
C PRO A 32 -11.20 -16.47 5.83
N ALA A 33 -11.78 -16.24 4.66
CA ALA A 33 -11.01 -16.13 3.43
C ALA A 33 -9.92 -15.05 3.61
N PRO A 34 -8.72 -15.25 3.04
CA PRO A 34 -7.68 -14.23 3.10
C PRO A 34 -8.23 -12.93 2.51
N VAL A 35 -8.20 -11.87 3.30
CA VAL A 35 -8.52 -10.53 2.83
C VAL A 35 -7.41 -10.14 1.85
N ILE A 36 -7.70 -10.18 0.56
CA ILE A 36 -6.82 -9.61 -0.45
C ILE A 36 -6.94 -8.10 -0.33
N VAL A 37 -6.06 -7.50 0.44
CA VAL A 37 -5.82 -6.06 0.35
C VAL A 37 -5.25 -5.80 -1.04
N PRO A 38 -5.91 -4.98 -1.88
CA PRO A 38 -5.32 -4.59 -3.16
C PRO A 38 -3.96 -3.98 -2.87
N ALA A 39 -2.93 -4.42 -3.60
CA ALA A 39 -1.63 -3.80 -3.53
C ALA A 39 -1.83 -2.31 -3.77
N ALA A 40 -1.41 -1.49 -2.80
CA ALA A 40 -1.50 -0.03 -2.93
C ALA A 40 -0.88 0.34 -4.28
N GLU A 41 -1.70 0.91 -5.16
CA GLU A 41 -1.33 1.29 -6.52
C GLU A 41 0.03 2.00 -6.48
N ASN A 42 0.96 1.59 -7.33
CA ASN A 42 2.35 2.07 -7.34
C ASN A 42 2.43 3.49 -7.94
N ARG A 43 1.60 4.40 -7.42
CA ARG A 43 1.63 5.80 -7.76
C ARG A 43 2.89 6.40 -7.12
N PRO A 44 3.68 7.18 -7.88
CA PRO A 44 4.82 7.85 -7.31
C PRO A 44 4.38 8.74 -6.14
N ARG A 45 5.10 8.62 -5.03
CA ARG A 45 4.83 9.35 -3.79
C ARG A 45 5.65 10.63 -3.79
N HIS A 46 5.00 11.74 -4.10
CA HIS A 46 5.62 13.06 -4.25
C HIS A 46 5.26 13.99 -3.10
N ALA A 47 6.18 14.86 -2.71
CA ALA A 47 5.94 15.94 -1.77
C ALA A 47 4.72 16.80 -2.20
N SER A 48 4.00 17.34 -1.22
CA SER A 48 2.98 18.35 -1.49
C SER A 48 3.66 19.72 -1.58
N CYS A 49 3.42 20.44 -2.67
CA CYS A 49 4.01 21.74 -2.92
C CYS A 49 2.94 22.75 -3.30
N ASP A 50 3.02 23.94 -2.71
CA ASP A 50 2.20 25.10 -3.05
C ASP A 50 3.11 26.23 -3.53
N ALA A 51 2.84 26.77 -4.72
CA ALA A 51 3.59 27.88 -5.30
C ALA A 51 2.75 29.15 -5.32
N TRP A 52 3.38 30.28 -5.02
CA TRP A 52 2.76 31.60 -5.06
C TRP A 52 3.65 32.61 -5.76
N VAL A 53 3.02 33.57 -6.43
CA VAL A 53 3.67 34.68 -7.12
C VAL A 53 3.38 35.98 -6.39
N HIS A 54 4.42 36.78 -6.18
CA HIS A 54 4.34 38.15 -5.69
C HIS A 54 5.17 39.08 -6.58
N GLY A 55 4.50 39.80 -7.48
CA GLY A 55 5.14 40.67 -8.46
C GLY A 55 6.08 39.86 -9.36
N SER A 56 7.38 40.13 -9.24
CA SER A 56 8.44 39.46 -10.01
C SER A 56 9.02 38.21 -9.36
N HIS A 57 8.51 37.79 -8.19
CA HIS A 57 9.08 36.70 -7.41
C HIS A 57 8.08 35.56 -7.25
N ALA A 58 8.55 34.32 -7.41
CA ALA A 58 7.80 33.12 -7.06
C ALA A 58 8.44 32.44 -5.86
N THR A 59 7.61 31.79 -5.05
CA THR A 59 8.07 30.95 -3.94
C THR A 59 7.18 29.72 -3.84
N ALA A 60 7.81 28.55 -3.76
CA ALA A 60 7.16 27.29 -3.47
C ALA A 60 7.49 26.85 -2.04
N SER A 61 6.46 26.47 -1.29
CA SER A 61 6.59 25.77 -0.01
C SER A 61 6.25 24.30 -0.23
N CYS A 62 7.16 23.40 0.13
CA CYS A 62 6.96 21.98 -0.06
C CYS A 62 7.11 21.21 1.25
N PHE A 63 6.32 20.14 1.40
CA PHE A 63 6.41 19.18 2.49
C PHE A 63 6.44 17.75 1.96
N ASN A 64 7.40 16.96 2.42
CA ASN A 64 7.49 15.55 2.08
C ASN A 64 7.02 14.65 3.23
N PRO A 65 5.79 14.09 3.18
CA PRO A 65 5.30 13.16 4.20
C PRO A 65 5.82 11.73 4.01
N TYR A 66 6.63 11.47 2.97
CA TYR A 66 6.99 10.12 2.55
C TYR A 66 8.39 9.69 3.03
N PRO A 67 8.64 8.38 3.18
CA PRO A 67 9.90 7.86 3.69
C PRO A 67 11.07 7.94 2.69
N ARG A 68 10.81 8.36 1.44
CA ARG A 68 11.86 8.60 0.44
C ARG A 68 11.98 10.09 0.18
N ALA A 69 13.19 10.54 -0.09
CA ALA A 69 13.40 11.90 -0.56
C ALA A 69 12.68 12.11 -1.90
N ASP A 70 12.20 13.32 -2.10
CA ASP A 70 11.62 13.78 -3.36
C ASP A 70 12.49 14.92 -3.91
N ARG A 71 12.75 14.92 -5.21
CA ARG A 71 13.58 15.92 -5.86
C ARG A 71 12.68 16.86 -6.65
N VAL A 72 12.65 18.13 -6.27
CA VAL A 72 11.75 19.11 -6.89
C VAL A 72 12.50 20.23 -7.60
N GLN A 73 11.85 20.83 -8.58
CA GLN A 73 12.31 22.04 -9.25
C GLN A 73 11.15 23.01 -9.41
N LEU A 74 11.32 24.25 -8.95
CA LEU A 74 10.41 25.36 -9.21
C LEU A 74 10.75 25.98 -10.57
N HIS A 75 9.74 26.14 -11.41
CA HIS A 75 9.77 26.79 -12.72
C HIS A 75 8.94 28.07 -12.67
N VAL A 76 9.37 29.08 -13.41
CA VAL A 76 8.66 30.34 -13.59
C VAL A 76 8.63 30.70 -15.08
N GLU A 77 7.44 30.99 -15.58
CA GLU A 77 7.22 31.58 -16.90
C GLU A 77 7.09 33.09 -16.73
N CYS A 78 7.90 33.85 -17.48
CA CYS A 78 7.94 35.30 -17.39
C CYS A 78 6.93 35.93 -18.37
N GLU A 79 6.23 36.98 -17.93
CA GLU A 79 5.15 37.62 -18.70
C GLU A 79 5.66 38.32 -19.97
N ARG A 80 6.95 38.68 -20.02
CA ARG A 80 7.52 39.49 -21.10
C ARG A 80 8.39 38.64 -22.00
N TRP A 81 8.17 38.72 -23.31
CA TRP A 81 8.93 37.97 -24.32
C TRP A 81 10.46 38.16 -24.26
N TRP A 82 10.93 39.27 -23.69
CA TRP A 82 12.36 39.59 -23.56
C TRP A 82 12.95 39.16 -22.20
N ASP A 83 12.11 38.72 -21.27
CA ASP A 83 12.48 38.20 -19.96
C ASP A 83 12.38 36.66 -20.04
N PRO A 84 13.50 35.93 -20.14
CA PRO A 84 13.44 34.49 -20.38
C PRO A 84 12.90 33.74 -19.16
N ASP A 85 12.14 32.67 -19.43
CA ASP A 85 11.68 31.74 -18.40
C ASP A 85 12.84 31.14 -17.62
N LEU A 86 12.61 30.91 -16.33
CA LEU A 86 13.64 30.49 -15.39
C LEU A 86 13.19 29.28 -14.59
N ALA A 87 14.17 28.51 -14.14
CA ALA A 87 13.94 27.41 -13.23
C ALA A 87 15.02 27.41 -12.16
N SER A 88 14.60 27.17 -10.92
CA SER A 88 15.52 26.95 -9.81
C SER A 88 16.43 25.75 -10.10
N ARG A 89 17.53 25.63 -9.36
CA ARG A 89 18.23 24.34 -9.32
C ARG A 89 17.32 23.27 -8.70
N PRO A 90 17.39 22.00 -9.12
CA PRO A 90 16.70 20.93 -8.40
C PRO A 90 17.15 20.83 -6.95
N VAL A 91 16.21 20.56 -6.04
CA VAL A 91 16.46 20.45 -4.59
C VAL A 91 15.80 19.20 -4.05
N ASP A 92 16.52 18.47 -3.20
CA ASP A 92 16.00 17.30 -2.50
C ASP A 92 15.24 17.72 -1.23
N ILE A 93 14.06 17.12 -1.02
CA ILE A 93 13.25 17.23 0.18
C ILE A 93 13.33 15.90 0.92
N ALA A 94 14.07 15.86 2.03
CA ALA A 94 14.20 14.64 2.81
C ALA A 94 12.86 14.24 3.49
N PRO A 95 12.74 13.00 3.99
CA PRO A 95 11.54 12.55 4.70
C PRO A 95 11.16 13.45 5.88
N ALA A 96 9.86 13.74 6.00
CA ALA A 96 9.28 14.59 7.04
C ALA A 96 9.90 15.99 7.14
N GLN A 97 10.38 16.55 6.02
CA GLN A 97 10.93 17.90 5.97
C GLN A 97 10.07 18.88 5.18
N HIS A 98 10.19 20.14 5.57
CA HIS A 98 9.71 21.30 4.82
C HIS A 98 10.87 22.04 4.19
N ILE A 99 10.69 22.49 2.95
CA ILE A 99 11.62 23.41 2.30
C ILE A 99 10.86 24.57 1.66
N ARG A 100 11.63 25.62 1.33
CA ARG A 100 11.18 26.73 0.51
C ARG A 100 12.15 26.90 -0.66
N VAL A 101 11.61 26.96 -1.87
CA VAL A 101 12.36 27.22 -3.11
C VAL A 101 11.82 28.50 -3.71
N SER A 102 12.70 29.36 -4.22
CA SER A 102 12.31 30.63 -4.82
C SER A 102 12.98 30.80 -6.17
N GLU A 103 12.28 31.48 -7.06
CA GLU A 103 12.82 32.00 -8.31
C GLU A 103 12.22 33.37 -8.62
N ARG A 104 12.74 34.04 -9.65
CA ARG A 104 12.22 35.35 -10.06
C ARG A 104 12.41 35.60 -11.55
N CYS A 105 11.55 36.42 -12.11
CA CYS A 105 11.76 37.09 -13.40
C CYS A 105 12.39 38.47 -13.15
N TRP A 106 12.89 39.13 -14.21
CA TRP A 106 13.23 40.55 -14.10
C TRP A 106 12.00 41.42 -13.91
N LYS A 107 10.88 41.07 -14.55
CA LYS A 107 9.61 41.79 -14.50
C LYS A 107 8.50 40.87 -13.96
N GLU A 108 7.28 40.94 -14.48
CA GLU A 108 6.15 40.16 -13.95
C GLU A 108 6.27 38.67 -14.30
N ILE A 109 5.80 37.80 -13.40
CA ILE A 109 5.66 36.36 -13.64
C ILE A 109 4.26 36.09 -14.19
N ALA A 110 4.17 35.31 -15.27
CA ALA A 110 2.92 34.82 -15.83
C ALA A 110 2.42 33.58 -15.06
N GLU A 111 3.30 32.59 -14.89
CA GLU A 111 2.98 31.32 -14.24
C GLU A 111 4.15 30.79 -13.41
N ALA A 112 3.86 30.02 -12.36
CA ALA A 112 4.86 29.32 -11.56
C ALA A 112 4.35 27.93 -11.16
N TRP A 113 5.17 26.90 -11.37
CA TRP A 113 4.82 25.51 -11.06
C TRP A 113 6.01 24.70 -10.56
N VAL A 114 5.72 23.59 -9.88
CA VAL A 114 6.74 22.66 -9.36
C VAL A 114 6.69 21.35 -10.13
N SER A 115 7.85 20.86 -10.56
CA SER A 115 8.00 19.51 -11.10
C SER A 115 8.67 18.58 -10.09
N HIS A 116 8.26 17.32 -10.07
CA HIS A 116 8.92 16.23 -9.34
C HIS A 116 9.82 15.46 -10.29
N LEU A 117 11.11 15.38 -9.96
CA LEU A 117 12.12 14.68 -10.74
C LEU A 117 12.23 13.23 -10.26
N ARG A 118 12.43 12.31 -11.21
CA ARG A 118 12.62 10.89 -10.91
C ARG A 118 14.03 10.56 -10.43
#